data_AF-A0A0D6AHY3-F1
#
_entry.id   AF-A0A0D6AHY3-F1
#
_cell.length_a   1.000
_cell.length_b   1.000
_cell.length_c   1.000
_cell.angle_alpha   90.00
_cell.angle_beta   90.00
_cell.angle_gamma   90.00
#
_symmetry.space_group_name_H-M   'P 1'
#
loop_
_entity.id
_entity.type
_entity.pdbx_description
1 polymer ?
#
loop_
_entity_poly.entity_id
_entity_poly.type
_entity_poly.pdbx_seq_one_letter_code
_entity_poly.pdbx_strand_id
1 'polypeptide(L)'
;MKHQLKSIILSSVTLSLTILPSNVLANNLISQPPQLLAQNQEKNYCKPEESLFLSAETKNFWLNICGGDLPRYYVGVSKKNGKRIRLVLDDYDKQGNYFSAYNGNVNYLIIFNTPKGSFLTVTEGKKELFREPLIRW
;
A
#
# COMPACT_ATOMS: atom_id res chain seq x y z
N MET A 1 41.03 -41.78 37.65
CA MET A 1 41.15 -43.08 36.95
C MET A 1 39.76 -43.64 36.69
N LYS A 2 39.32 -43.68 35.43
CA LYS A 2 38.32 -44.64 34.92
C LYS A 2 38.47 -44.70 33.40
N HIS A 3 38.70 -45.92 32.92
CA HIS A 3 39.06 -46.27 31.55
C HIS A 3 37.88 -46.07 30.58
N GLN A 4 38.19 -45.54 29.40
CA GLN A 4 37.36 -45.56 28.20
C GLN A 4 37.88 -46.69 27.29
N LEU A 5 37.01 -47.59 26.80
CA LEU A 5 37.27 -48.38 25.60
C LEU A 5 35.98 -48.93 24.95
N LYS A 6 35.90 -48.64 23.64
CA LYS A 6 35.33 -49.42 22.51
C LYS A 6 33.82 -49.65 22.45
N SER A 7 33.19 -49.21 21.36
CA SER A 7 33.21 -49.97 20.10
C SER A 7 32.58 -49.20 18.94
N ILE A 8 33.18 -49.40 17.75
CA ILE A 8 32.80 -48.86 16.45
C ILE A 8 31.86 -49.87 15.79
N ILE A 9 30.73 -49.43 15.23
CA ILE A 9 29.97 -50.21 14.24
C ILE A 9 29.72 -49.31 13.03
N LEU A 10 30.41 -49.64 11.92
CA LEU A 10 30.12 -49.14 10.58
C LEU A 10 28.80 -49.77 10.10
N SER A 11 27.89 -48.97 9.56
CA SER A 11 26.73 -49.46 8.82
C SER A 11 26.70 -48.83 7.44
N SER A 12 26.77 -49.70 6.43
CA SER A 12 26.85 -49.42 5.02
C SER A 12 25.53 -48.82 4.50
N VAL A 13 25.60 -47.66 3.84
CA VAL A 13 24.46 -47.07 3.13
C VAL A 13 24.48 -47.56 1.68
N THR A 14 23.47 -48.36 1.30
CA THR A 14 23.25 -48.75 -0.10
C THR A 14 22.39 -47.71 -0.80
N LEU A 15 22.94 -47.06 -1.84
CA LEU A 15 22.22 -46.15 -2.73
C LEU A 15 21.52 -46.99 -3.82
N SER A 16 20.19 -47.07 -3.79
CA SER A 16 19.40 -47.66 -4.88
C SER A 16 18.89 -46.57 -5.80
N LEU A 17 19.40 -46.54 -7.03
CA LEU A 17 19.01 -45.60 -8.08
C LEU A 17 17.82 -46.19 -8.86
N THR A 18 16.63 -45.61 -8.72
CA THR A 18 15.46 -45.97 -9.54
C THR A 18 15.38 -45.04 -10.75
N ILE A 19 15.39 -45.63 -11.95
CA ILE A 19 15.23 -44.91 -13.22
C ILE A 19 13.73 -44.89 -13.54
N LEU A 20 13.14 -43.70 -13.67
CA LEU A 20 11.77 -43.51 -14.17
C LEU A 20 11.76 -43.39 -15.71
N PRO A 21 10.74 -43.93 -16.40
CA PRO A 21 10.62 -43.78 -17.85
C PRO A 21 10.12 -42.37 -18.23
N SER A 22 10.82 -41.73 -19.15
CA SER A 22 10.41 -40.46 -19.75
C SER A 22 9.34 -40.71 -20.81
N ASN A 23 8.09 -40.32 -20.55
CA ASN A 23 7.06 -40.15 -21.58
C ASN A 23 6.13 -39.00 -21.17
N VAL A 24 6.37 -37.80 -21.68
CA VAL A 24 5.32 -36.79 -21.86
C VAL A 24 5.61 -36.01 -23.14
N LEU A 25 4.88 -36.34 -24.20
CA LEU A 25 4.54 -35.38 -25.25
C LEU A 25 3.51 -34.40 -24.69
N ALA A 26 3.78 -33.10 -24.80
CA ALA A 26 2.82 -32.06 -25.20
C ALA A 26 3.39 -30.67 -24.83
N ASN A 27 4.03 -29.98 -25.78
CA ASN A 27 4.25 -28.54 -25.67
C ASN A 27 3.69 -27.84 -26.92
N ASN A 28 2.36 -27.73 -26.98
CA ASN A 28 1.73 -26.59 -27.66
C ASN A 28 1.81 -25.41 -26.68
N LEU A 29 2.92 -24.67 -26.72
CA LEU A 29 3.05 -23.38 -26.04
C LEU A 29 2.21 -22.36 -26.81
N ILE A 30 0.91 -22.30 -26.48
CA ILE A 30 0.11 -21.11 -26.73
C ILE A 30 0.68 -20.04 -25.80
N SER A 31 1.54 -19.17 -26.34
CA SER A 31 1.97 -17.95 -25.65
C SER A 31 0.74 -17.05 -25.51
N GLN A 32 0.00 -17.23 -24.43
CA GLN A 32 -1.01 -16.25 -24.05
C GLN A 32 -0.25 -14.94 -23.81
N PRO A 33 -0.60 -13.84 -24.48
CA PRO A 33 -0.07 -12.53 -24.12
C PRO A 33 -0.37 -12.33 -22.64
N PRO A 34 0.58 -11.77 -21.85
CA PRO A 34 0.34 -11.51 -20.45
C PRO A 34 -0.95 -10.71 -20.34
N GLN A 35 -1.97 -11.33 -19.73
CA GLN A 35 -3.20 -10.61 -19.45
C GLN A 35 -2.80 -9.49 -18.50
N LEU A 36 -2.83 -8.25 -18.99
CA LEU A 36 -2.79 -7.07 -18.15
C LEU A 36 -4.02 -7.16 -17.26
N LEU A 37 -3.85 -7.77 -16.08
CA LEU A 37 -4.69 -7.53 -14.93
C LEU A 37 -4.79 -6.00 -14.87
N ALA A 38 -5.99 -5.46 -15.04
CA ALA A 38 -6.24 -4.05 -14.85
C ALA A 38 -5.82 -3.73 -13.40
N GLN A 39 -4.56 -3.35 -13.21
CA GLN A 39 -4.06 -2.87 -11.95
C GLN A 39 -4.91 -1.65 -11.68
N ASN A 40 -5.72 -1.70 -10.63
CA ASN A 40 -6.40 -0.53 -10.09
C ASN A 40 -5.31 0.52 -9.85
N GLN A 41 -5.06 1.39 -10.82
CA GLN A 41 -3.99 2.38 -10.75
C GLN A 41 -4.39 3.36 -9.66
N GLU A 42 -3.89 3.13 -8.45
CA GLU A 42 -3.89 4.14 -7.41
C GLU A 42 -3.21 5.37 -7.99
N LYS A 43 -3.95 6.48 -7.98
CA LYS A 43 -3.45 7.72 -8.51
C LYS A 43 -2.41 8.23 -7.53
N ASN A 44 -1.14 8.23 -7.95
CA ASN A 44 -0.05 8.78 -7.18
C ASN A 44 0.28 10.20 -7.67
N TYR A 45 -0.04 11.20 -6.86
CA TYR A 45 0.28 12.61 -7.12
C TYR A 45 1.45 13.13 -6.25
N CYS A 46 2.21 12.23 -5.63
CA CYS A 46 3.47 12.59 -4.97
C CYS A 46 4.53 12.99 -5.99
N LYS A 47 5.54 13.73 -5.55
CA LYS A 47 6.67 14.05 -6.42
C LYS A 47 7.52 12.80 -6.68
N PRO A 48 8.31 12.74 -7.77
CA PRO A 48 9.11 11.56 -8.10
C PRO A 48 10.06 11.09 -6.99
N GLU A 49 10.57 12.02 -6.18
CA GLU A 49 11.47 11.76 -5.06
C GLU A 49 10.76 11.39 -3.74
N GLU A 50 9.43 11.32 -3.74
CA GLU A 50 8.61 11.11 -2.54
C GLU A 50 7.98 9.72 -2.49
N SER A 51 7.89 9.18 -1.29
CA SER A 51 7.10 8.00 -0.98
C SER A 51 5.62 8.33 -0.88
N LEU A 52 4.79 7.43 -1.40
CA LEU A 52 3.34 7.44 -1.21
C LEU A 52 3.00 6.70 0.09
N PHE A 53 2.44 7.40 1.06
CA PHE A 53 2.01 6.82 2.35
C PHE A 53 0.55 6.37 2.34
N LEU A 54 -0.29 7.10 1.61
CA LEU A 54 -1.72 6.87 1.55
C LEU A 54 -2.23 7.36 0.20
N SER A 55 -3.09 6.56 -0.43
CA SER A 55 -3.88 6.95 -1.59
C SER A 55 -5.34 6.74 -1.26
N ALA A 56 -6.14 7.80 -1.28
CA ALA A 56 -7.56 7.73 -1.02
C ALA A 56 -8.36 8.42 -2.13
N GLU A 57 -9.59 7.98 -2.30
CA GLU A 57 -10.49 8.47 -3.33
C GLU A 57 -11.84 8.81 -2.70
N THR A 58 -12.38 9.98 -3.05
CA THR A 58 -13.77 10.39 -2.76
C THR A 58 -14.54 10.45 -4.07
N LYS A 59 -15.80 10.89 -4.04
CA LYS A 59 -16.54 11.16 -5.28
C LYS A 59 -15.84 12.23 -6.12
N ASN A 60 -15.39 13.32 -5.50
CA ASN A 60 -14.90 14.50 -6.23
C ASN A 60 -13.38 14.71 -6.19
N PHE A 61 -12.63 13.93 -5.39
CA PHE A 61 -11.20 14.13 -5.20
C PHE A 61 -10.40 12.82 -5.22
N TRP A 62 -9.17 12.91 -5.75
CA TRP A 62 -8.09 11.99 -5.42
C TRP A 62 -7.22 12.64 -4.34
N LEU A 63 -6.81 11.84 -3.37
CA LEU A 63 -6.07 12.28 -2.19
C LEU A 63 -4.81 11.43 -2.06
N ASN A 64 -3.67 12.07 -1.79
CA ASN A 64 -2.45 11.37 -1.42
C ASN A 64 -1.81 12.00 -0.19
N ILE A 65 -1.20 11.16 0.63
CA ILE A 65 -0.22 11.59 1.61
C ILE A 65 1.16 11.22 1.11
N CYS A 66 2.02 12.23 0.99
CA CYS A 66 3.35 12.12 0.41
C CYS A 66 4.40 12.47 1.46
N GLY A 67 5.59 11.89 1.33
CA GLY A 67 6.69 12.16 2.24
C GLY A 67 7.97 11.43 1.86
N GLY A 68 8.80 11.14 2.85
CA GLY A 68 10.01 10.34 2.70
C GLY A 68 10.00 9.23 3.74
N ASP A 69 10.78 9.39 4.81
CA ASP A 69 10.74 8.51 5.98
C ASP A 69 9.46 8.68 6.79
N LEU A 70 8.86 9.86 6.75
CA LEU A 70 7.61 10.21 7.43
C LEU A 70 6.63 10.93 6.50
N PRO A 71 5.31 10.85 6.77
CA PRO A 71 4.29 11.67 6.12
C PRO A 71 4.62 13.16 6.27
N ARG A 72 4.50 13.93 5.18
CA ARG A 72 4.84 15.36 5.21
C ARG A 72 3.87 16.25 4.46
N TYR A 73 3.24 15.75 3.40
CA TYR A 73 2.39 16.57 2.55
C TYR A 73 1.04 15.90 2.30
N TYR A 74 -0.02 16.70 2.43
CA TYR A 74 -1.33 16.40 1.86
C TYR A 74 -1.36 16.88 0.41
N VAL A 75 -1.84 16.02 -0.49
CA VAL A 75 -2.10 16.36 -1.89
C VAL A 75 -3.54 16.00 -2.22
N GLY A 76 -4.32 17.00 -2.65
CA GLY A 76 -5.69 16.82 -3.12
C GLY A 76 -5.82 17.25 -4.58
N VAL A 77 -6.45 16.44 -5.40
CA VAL A 77 -6.69 16.73 -6.83
C VAL A 77 -8.18 16.63 -7.12
N SER A 78 -8.77 17.72 -7.60
CA SER A 78 -10.18 17.73 -8.03
C SER A 78 -10.36 16.91 -9.30
N LYS A 79 -11.30 15.98 -9.29
CA LYS A 79 -11.67 15.20 -10.49
C LYS A 79 -12.41 16.03 -11.53
N LYS A 80 -13.05 17.13 -11.11
CA LYS A 80 -13.84 17.99 -12.00
C LYS A 80 -12.97 18.79 -12.95
N ASN A 81 -11.86 19.33 -12.48
CA ASN A 81 -11.04 20.28 -13.25
C ASN A 81 -9.53 20.03 -13.14
N GLY A 82 -9.09 18.97 -12.47
CA GLY A 82 -7.68 18.63 -12.29
C GLY A 82 -6.92 19.60 -11.39
N LYS A 83 -7.57 20.59 -10.76
CA LYS A 83 -6.89 21.52 -9.86
C LYS A 83 -6.33 20.74 -8.68
N ARG A 84 -5.06 21.01 -8.39
CA ARG A 84 -4.30 20.36 -7.33
C ARG A 84 -3.99 21.36 -6.22
N ILE A 85 -4.18 20.93 -4.98
CA ILE A 85 -3.64 21.57 -3.80
C ILE A 85 -2.58 20.67 -3.18
N ARG A 86 -1.53 21.29 -2.65
CA ARG A 86 -0.48 20.60 -1.91
C ARG A 86 -0.14 21.41 -0.68
N LEU A 87 -0.25 20.78 0.48
CA LEU A 87 -0.09 21.42 1.78
C LEU A 87 0.86 20.60 2.64
N VAL A 88 1.61 21.26 3.51
CA VAL A 88 2.35 20.58 4.58
C VAL A 88 1.32 20.02 5.56
N LEU A 89 1.53 18.80 6.03
CA LEU A 89 0.73 18.25 7.11
C LEU A 89 0.97 19.06 8.39
N ASP A 90 -0.13 19.35 9.07
CA ASP A 90 -0.10 20.01 10.38
C ASP A 90 0.02 18.96 11.48
N ASP A 91 -0.85 17.95 11.44
CA ASP A 91 -0.87 16.85 12.40
C ASP A 91 -1.35 15.55 11.74
N TYR A 92 -0.92 14.42 12.28
CA TYR A 92 -1.36 13.09 11.89
C TYR A 92 -1.12 12.08 13.01
N ASP A 93 -1.97 11.06 13.07
CA ASP A 93 -1.73 9.92 13.95
C ASP A 93 -0.69 8.97 13.34
N LYS A 94 0.24 8.48 14.17
CA LYS A 94 1.27 7.50 13.78
C LYS A 94 0.68 6.17 13.32
N GLN A 95 -0.52 5.82 13.77
CA GLN A 95 -1.22 4.61 13.29
C GLN A 95 -1.93 4.85 11.95
N GLY A 96 -1.91 6.07 11.41
CA GLY A 96 -2.52 6.43 10.13
C GLY A 96 -4.03 6.62 10.19
N ASN A 97 -4.63 6.75 11.38
CA ASN A 97 -6.08 6.91 11.53
C ASN A 97 -6.59 8.29 11.09
N TYR A 98 -5.74 9.31 11.07
CA TYR A 98 -6.07 10.61 10.50
C TYR A 98 -4.85 11.37 10.00
N PHE A 99 -5.10 12.32 9.09
CA PHE A 99 -4.14 13.29 8.59
C PHE A 99 -4.82 14.64 8.45
N SER A 100 -4.14 15.71 8.87
CA SER A 100 -4.66 17.07 8.80
C SER A 100 -3.66 18.02 8.14
N ALA A 101 -4.18 18.99 7.38
CA ALA A 101 -3.40 20.06 6.78
C ALA A 101 -4.21 21.36 6.76
N TYR A 102 -3.52 22.50 6.80
CA TYR A 102 -4.16 23.81 6.76
C TYR A 102 -3.74 24.64 5.55
N ASN A 103 -4.69 25.42 5.03
CA ASN A 103 -4.46 26.53 4.11
C ASN A 103 -5.16 27.77 4.67
N GLY A 104 -4.44 28.60 5.41
CA GLY A 104 -5.04 29.68 6.18
C GLY A 104 -5.98 29.13 7.26
N ASN A 105 -7.25 29.56 7.24
CA ASN A 105 -8.29 29.08 8.17
C ASN A 105 -9.00 27.81 7.69
N VAL A 106 -8.61 27.25 6.54
CA VAL A 106 -9.23 26.04 5.97
C VAL A 106 -8.44 24.81 6.39
N ASN A 107 -9.08 23.91 7.13
CA ASN A 107 -8.56 22.61 7.50
C ASN A 107 -9.04 21.52 6.53
N TYR A 108 -8.13 20.63 6.14
CA TYR A 108 -8.38 19.44 5.36
C TYR A 108 -8.05 18.23 6.23
N LEU A 109 -9.08 17.50 6.66
CA LEU A 109 -8.96 16.34 7.53
C LEU A 109 -9.36 15.08 6.79
N ILE A 110 -8.46 14.12 6.72
CA ILE A 110 -8.77 12.73 6.34
C ILE A 110 -8.87 11.92 7.63
N ILE A 111 -9.96 11.20 7.83
CA ILE A 111 -10.16 10.32 8.98
C ILE A 111 -10.62 8.93 8.54
N PHE A 112 -10.10 7.90 9.17
CA PHE A 112 -10.33 6.50 8.84
C PHE A 112 -11.08 5.76 9.94
N ASN A 113 -11.84 4.74 9.56
CA ASN A 113 -12.40 3.72 10.46
C ASN A 113 -13.19 4.29 11.65
N THR A 114 -13.86 5.42 11.47
CA THR A 114 -14.79 5.90 12.49
C THR A 114 -16.06 5.06 12.49
N PRO A 115 -16.87 5.05 13.56
CA PRO A 115 -18.18 4.39 13.56
C PRO A 115 -19.12 4.88 12.44
N LYS A 116 -18.87 6.07 11.88
CA LYS A 116 -19.65 6.64 10.78
C LYS A 116 -19.04 6.33 9.41
N GLY A 117 -17.83 5.76 9.35
CA GLY A 117 -17.07 5.51 8.12
C GLY A 117 -15.76 6.31 8.04
N SER A 118 -15.15 6.31 6.86
CA SER A 118 -13.93 7.07 6.56
C SER A 118 -14.28 8.27 5.69
N PHE A 119 -13.70 9.44 5.98
CA PHE A 119 -14.10 10.70 5.35
C PHE A 119 -12.92 11.62 5.03
N LEU A 120 -13.10 12.39 3.97
CA LEU A 120 -12.50 13.72 3.83
C LEU A 120 -13.48 14.73 4.41
N THR A 121 -13.01 15.61 5.28
CA THR A 121 -13.78 16.75 5.81
C THR A 121 -12.98 18.02 5.59
N VAL A 122 -13.62 19.04 5.03
CA VAL A 122 -13.00 20.35 4.83
C VAL A 122 -13.78 21.39 5.62
N THR A 123 -13.10 22.11 6.48
CA THR A 123 -13.69 23.06 7.43
C THR A 123 -13.02 24.42 7.30
N GLU A 124 -13.79 25.50 7.31
CA GLU A 124 -13.30 26.87 7.39
C GLU A 124 -13.63 27.44 8.78
N GLY A 125 -12.63 27.53 9.65
CA GLY A 125 -12.83 27.87 11.06
C GLY A 125 -13.75 26.88 11.76
N LYS A 126 -14.99 27.29 12.07
CA LYS A 126 -16.02 26.45 12.72
C LYS A 126 -17.05 25.87 11.74
N LYS A 127 -16.98 26.22 10.46
CA LYS A 127 -17.98 25.84 9.45
C LYS A 127 -17.45 24.68 8.62
N GLU A 128 -18.15 23.55 8.64
CA GLU A 128 -17.90 22.48 7.65
C GLU A 128 -18.30 23.00 6.27
N LEU A 129 -17.33 23.08 5.35
CA LEU A 129 -17.59 23.45 3.95
C LEU A 129 -18.18 22.26 3.21
N PHE A 130 -17.60 21.08 3.40
CA PHE A 130 -18.14 19.81 2.94
C PHE A 130 -17.48 18.62 3.65
N ARG A 131 -18.15 17.48 3.52
CA ARG A 131 -17.65 16.16 3.92
C ARG A 131 -17.97 15.15 2.83
N GLU A 132 -16.98 14.36 2.43
CA GLU A 132 -17.13 13.29 1.45
C GLU A 132 -16.64 11.96 2.03
N PRO A 133 -17.40 10.86 1.84
CA PRO A 133 -16.92 9.54 2.20
C PRO A 133 -15.73 9.15 1.30
N LEU A 134 -14.76 8.46 1.89
CA LEU A 134 -13.73 7.79 1.13
C LEU A 134 -14.34 6.50 0.54
N ILE A 135 -14.30 6.38 -0.79
CA ILE A 135 -14.85 5.24 -1.52
C ILE A 135 -13.80 4.15 -1.79
N ARG A 136 -12.51 4.49 -1.71
CA ARG A 136 -11.37 3.57 -1.83
C ARG A 136 -10.16 4.18 -1.13
N TRP A 137 -9.45 3.39 -0.33
CA TRP A 137 -8.24 3.79 0.40
C TRP A 137 -7.58 2.58 1.06
#